data_AF-A0A7S1CJJ0-F1
#
_entry.id   AF-A0A7S1CJJ0-F1
#
_cell.length_a   1.000
_cell.length_b   1.000
_cell.length_c   1.000
_cell.angle_alpha   90.00
_cell.angle_beta   90.00
_cell.angle_gamma   90.00
#
_symmetry.space_group_name_H-M   'P 1'
#
loop_
_entity.id
_entity.type
_entity.pdbx_description
1 polymer ?
#
loop_
_entity_poly.entity_id
_entity_poly.type
_entity_poly.pdbx_seq_one_letter_code
_entity_poly.pdbx_strand_id
1 'polypeptide(L)'
;EAATATATAAAGDDGGGAWRVVGGDASADGGESPTRGDASRLSRAVDVWSLGCVLYGVLDADEHPYGSWFEREVNVINGKRNLDRIKHLPEAHALITALIEEAPTARPSAVEALEHPFFWPDARRLQFIQEVSDRLDKITVDNPMLDSLEGRSSAVFGHRGWQVVLKPSLLEDAGKHRYYRPHSVRDLLRLIRNKRHHYRELAKPLQLELGDNAGAFYRYFAHPSRFPGLLMAVYAFATEYLAHEPLFAGYLGPETARRYAADAKERCASAGASEEDMLAAEEAARAAALLSGDTLQETRREWFPREDAWGDAARFSVSSAAAAREAAGALGSAAGLPPVGGPAGAAAA
;
A
#
# COMPACT_ATOMS: atom_id res chain seq x y z
N GLU A 1 23.93 -13.48 20.63
CA GLU A 1 23.35 -14.60 19.86
C GLU A 1 21.85 -14.46 19.87
N ALA A 2 21.20 -14.59 18.72
CA ALA A 2 19.77 -14.37 18.55
C ALA A 2 18.99 -15.57 19.13
N ALA A 3 18.04 -15.30 20.02
CA ALA A 3 17.12 -16.31 20.52
C ALA A 3 16.01 -16.57 19.49
N THR A 4 16.07 -17.74 18.85
CA THR A 4 15.08 -18.22 17.89
C THR A 4 13.92 -18.86 18.64
N ALA A 5 12.71 -18.32 18.53
CA ALA A 5 11.50 -18.98 19.04
C ALA A 5 11.02 -20.03 18.02
N THR A 6 10.97 -21.30 18.42
CA THR A 6 10.50 -22.41 17.57
C THR A 6 9.03 -22.70 17.88
N ALA A 7 8.16 -22.72 16.86
CA ALA A 7 6.80 -23.23 16.96
C ALA A 7 6.79 -24.72 16.60
N THR A 8 6.20 -25.57 17.44
CA THR A 8 5.93 -26.98 17.12
C THR A 8 4.42 -27.21 17.08
N ALA A 9 3.96 -27.85 16.01
CA ALA A 9 2.57 -28.25 15.84
C ALA A 9 2.30 -29.53 16.65
N ALA A 10 1.38 -29.47 17.62
CA ALA A 10 0.78 -30.68 18.17
C ALA A 10 -0.38 -31.09 17.25
N ALA A 11 -0.26 -32.28 16.66
CA ALA A 11 -1.34 -32.89 15.89
C ALA A 11 -2.51 -33.25 16.84
N GLY A 12 -3.59 -32.51 16.71
CA GLY A 12 -4.90 -32.83 17.26
C GLY A 12 -5.93 -32.51 16.19
N ASP A 13 -6.66 -33.54 15.77
CA ASP A 13 -7.80 -33.47 14.86
C ASP A 13 -8.88 -32.54 15.45
N ASP A 14 -9.71 -31.99 14.58
CA ASP A 14 -10.85 -31.08 14.83
C ASP A 14 -10.54 -29.56 14.69
N GLY A 15 -11.16 -28.98 13.66
CA GLY A 15 -10.99 -27.59 13.21
C GLY A 15 -11.27 -26.54 14.27
N GLY A 16 -10.33 -25.60 14.40
CA GLY A 16 -10.43 -24.44 15.28
C GLY A 16 -9.09 -24.10 15.92
N GLY A 17 -8.06 -23.81 15.11
CA GLY A 17 -6.73 -23.44 15.60
C GLY A 17 -6.72 -22.06 16.25
N ALA A 18 -7.05 -21.99 17.53
CA ALA A 18 -6.71 -20.84 18.37
C ALA A 18 -5.19 -20.84 18.60
N TRP A 19 -4.52 -19.76 18.22
CA TRP A 19 -3.10 -19.54 18.52
C TRP A 19 -2.88 -19.52 20.03
N ARG A 20 -2.37 -20.62 20.60
CA ARG A 20 -1.91 -20.65 21.99
C ARG A 20 -0.38 -20.59 21.99
N VAL A 21 0.17 -19.51 22.55
CA VAL A 21 1.59 -19.41 22.86
C VAL A 21 1.92 -20.44 23.93
N VAL A 22 2.58 -21.54 23.55
CA VAL A 22 3.21 -22.45 24.50
C VAL A 22 4.58 -21.85 24.83
N GLY A 23 4.74 -21.35 26.05
CA GLY A 23 6.06 -20.98 26.57
C GLY A 23 6.90 -22.25 26.67
N GLY A 24 8.04 -22.27 25.99
CA GLY A 24 8.99 -23.37 26.09
C GLY A 24 9.55 -23.49 27.50
N ASP A 25 9.65 -24.72 28.00
CA ASP A 25 10.33 -25.04 29.24
C ASP A 25 11.80 -24.65 29.12
N ALA A 26 12.17 -23.54 29.75
CA ALA A 26 13.54 -23.07 29.84
C ALA A 26 14.26 -23.83 30.97
N SER A 27 15.25 -24.63 30.60
CA SER A 27 16.37 -24.93 31.49
C SER A 27 16.97 -23.60 31.95
N ALA A 28 17.12 -23.47 33.26
CA ALA A 28 17.52 -22.26 33.94
C ALA A 28 18.95 -21.82 33.55
N ASP A 29 19.05 -20.77 32.73
CA ASP A 29 20.13 -19.79 32.87
C ASP A 29 19.73 -18.40 32.35
N GLY A 30 19.68 -17.42 33.26
CA GLY A 30 19.96 -16.00 33.02
C GLY A 30 19.08 -15.09 32.14
N GLY A 31 18.06 -15.56 31.41
CA GLY A 31 17.25 -14.70 30.53
C GLY A 31 16.03 -14.07 31.22
N GLU A 32 15.97 -12.73 31.32
CA GLU A 32 14.77 -12.02 31.79
C GLU A 32 13.53 -12.42 30.95
N SER A 33 12.49 -12.90 31.63
CA SER A 33 11.21 -13.22 30.98
C SER A 33 10.54 -11.94 30.47
N PRO A 34 9.94 -11.95 29.26
CA PRO A 34 9.33 -10.76 28.68
C PRO A 34 8.26 -10.19 29.62
N THR A 35 8.30 -8.87 29.84
CA THR A 35 7.33 -8.22 30.71
C THR A 35 5.93 -8.34 30.10
N ARG A 36 4.87 -8.21 30.92
CA ARG A 36 3.48 -8.24 30.44
C ARG A 36 3.21 -7.21 29.33
N GLY A 37 3.94 -6.09 29.34
CA GLY A 37 3.90 -5.07 28.28
C GLY A 37 4.47 -5.58 26.95
N ASP A 38 5.60 -6.28 26.99
CA ASP A 38 6.26 -6.83 25.81
C ASP A 38 5.44 -7.95 25.16
N ALA A 39 4.86 -8.83 25.97
CA ALA A 39 3.94 -9.86 25.49
C ALA A 39 2.72 -9.25 24.79
N SER A 40 2.16 -8.15 25.32
CA SER A 40 1.02 -7.46 24.70
C SER A 40 1.37 -6.76 23.40
N ARG A 41 2.59 -6.20 23.28
CA ARG A 41 3.10 -5.56 22.07
C ARG A 41 3.36 -6.59 20.97
N LEU A 42 3.95 -7.73 21.34
CA LEU A 42 4.14 -8.86 20.43
C LEU A 42 2.81 -9.37 19.90
N SER A 43 1.79 -9.52 20.75
CA SER A 43 0.43 -9.91 20.33
C SER A 43 -0.15 -8.96 19.29
N ARG A 44 -0.05 -7.64 19.50
CA ARG A 44 -0.58 -6.65 18.53
C ARG A 44 0.16 -6.70 17.20
N ALA A 45 1.48 -6.86 17.22
CA ALA A 45 2.27 -6.97 16.00
C ALA A 45 1.97 -8.28 15.25
N VAL A 46 1.62 -9.37 15.95
CA VAL A 46 1.12 -10.61 15.34
C VAL A 46 -0.23 -10.35 14.66
N ASP A 47 -1.17 -9.66 15.31
CA ASP A 47 -2.47 -9.33 14.71
C ASP A 47 -2.31 -8.47 13.43
N VAL A 48 -1.41 -7.50 13.43
CA VAL A 48 -1.09 -6.66 12.26
C VAL A 48 -0.53 -7.50 11.11
N TRP A 49 0.34 -8.46 11.41
CA TRP A 49 0.88 -9.38 10.40
C TRP A 49 -0.21 -10.28 9.83
N SER A 50 -1.06 -10.85 10.70
CA SER A 50 -2.21 -11.65 10.28
C SER A 50 -3.18 -10.85 9.40
N LEU A 51 -3.43 -9.58 9.75
CA LEU A 51 -4.22 -8.67 8.93
C LEU A 51 -3.62 -8.49 7.53
N GLY A 52 -2.30 -8.32 7.41
CA GLY A 52 -1.64 -8.23 6.11
C GLY A 52 -1.86 -9.46 5.22
N CYS A 53 -1.78 -10.66 5.80
CA CYS A 53 -2.08 -11.90 5.11
C CYS A 53 -3.57 -12.00 4.68
N VAL A 54 -4.50 -11.58 5.55
CA VAL A 54 -5.94 -11.56 5.23
C VAL A 54 -6.24 -10.56 4.11
N LEU A 55 -5.69 -9.35 4.17
CA LEU A 55 -5.87 -8.33 3.14
C LEU A 55 -5.37 -8.81 1.77
N TYR A 56 -4.23 -9.52 1.73
CA TYR A 56 -3.75 -10.12 0.50
C TYR A 56 -4.75 -11.13 -0.08
N GLY A 57 -5.27 -12.05 0.75
CA GLY A 57 -6.24 -13.05 0.31
C GLY A 57 -7.53 -12.43 -0.23
N VAL A 58 -7.99 -11.32 0.35
CA VAL A 58 -9.16 -10.57 -0.16
C VAL A 58 -8.89 -9.97 -1.55
N LEU A 59 -7.67 -9.51 -1.83
CA LEU A 59 -7.32 -8.86 -3.09
C LEU A 59 -6.98 -9.84 -4.23
N ASP A 60 -6.49 -11.04 -3.89
CA ASP A 60 -6.01 -12.03 -4.87
C ASP A 60 -6.78 -13.36 -4.80
N ALA A 61 -8.07 -13.30 -4.48
CA ALA A 61 -9.00 -14.44 -4.53
C ALA A 61 -8.53 -15.67 -3.72
N ASP A 62 -8.29 -15.47 -2.43
CA ASP A 62 -7.97 -16.49 -1.41
C ASP A 62 -6.56 -17.12 -1.48
N GLU A 63 -5.65 -16.57 -2.29
CA GLU A 63 -4.22 -16.90 -2.21
C GLU A 63 -3.56 -16.29 -0.96
N HIS A 64 -2.40 -16.82 -0.56
CA HIS A 64 -1.67 -16.37 0.62
C HIS A 64 -0.26 -15.88 0.28
N PRO A 65 0.27 -14.81 0.91
CA PRO A 65 1.60 -14.28 0.58
C PRO A 65 2.75 -15.30 0.70
N TYR A 66 2.54 -16.36 1.47
CA TYR A 66 3.53 -17.41 1.74
C TYR A 66 3.20 -18.74 1.05
N GLY A 67 2.37 -18.71 0.02
CA GLY A 67 2.01 -19.87 -0.77
C GLY A 67 0.97 -20.79 -0.11
N SER A 68 0.90 -22.00 -0.64
CA SER A 68 -0.11 -22.99 -0.28
C SER A 68 0.00 -23.44 1.19
N TRP A 69 -1.08 -24.01 1.73
CA TRP A 69 -1.17 -24.33 3.16
C TRP A 69 -0.06 -25.26 3.68
N PHE A 70 0.48 -26.16 2.86
CA PHE A 70 1.49 -27.14 3.27
C PHE A 70 2.93 -26.58 3.31
N GLU A 71 3.24 -25.55 2.52
CA GLU A 71 4.57 -24.89 2.49
C GLU A 71 4.60 -23.59 3.30
N ARG A 72 3.43 -23.08 3.70
CA ARG A 72 3.24 -21.78 4.33
C ARG A 72 4.13 -21.56 5.54
N GLU A 73 4.14 -22.49 6.49
CA GLU A 73 4.92 -22.34 7.73
C GLU A 73 6.42 -22.23 7.44
N VAL A 74 6.92 -23.08 6.54
CA VAL A 74 8.32 -23.06 6.10
C VAL A 74 8.64 -21.75 5.40
N ASN A 75 7.73 -21.21 4.59
CA ASN A 75 7.90 -19.93 3.92
C ASN A 75 7.87 -18.75 4.89
N VAL A 76 7.01 -18.79 5.92
CA VAL A 76 6.98 -17.77 6.97
C VAL A 76 8.30 -17.74 7.75
N ILE A 77 8.80 -18.92 8.16
CA ILE A 77 10.07 -19.03 8.88
C ILE A 77 11.25 -18.54 8.02
N ASN A 78 11.23 -18.83 6.71
CA ASN A 78 12.31 -18.45 5.80
C ASN A 78 12.14 -17.04 5.20
N GLY A 79 11.12 -16.27 5.58
CA GLY A 79 10.88 -14.95 5.01
C GLY A 79 10.45 -14.95 3.52
N LYS A 80 10.05 -16.11 2.98
CA LYS A 80 9.74 -16.32 1.56
C LYS A 80 8.31 -15.87 1.24
N ARG A 81 8.10 -14.56 1.20
CA ARG A 81 6.83 -13.94 0.74
C ARG A 81 6.85 -13.66 -0.76
N ASN A 82 5.70 -13.82 -1.42
CA ASN A 82 5.47 -13.48 -2.82
C ASN A 82 4.24 -12.57 -2.95
N LEU A 83 4.45 -11.32 -3.35
CA LEU A 83 3.39 -10.32 -3.54
C LEU A 83 3.19 -9.96 -5.03
N ASP A 84 3.74 -10.76 -5.94
CA ASP A 84 3.81 -10.43 -7.36
C ASP A 84 2.45 -10.20 -8.00
N ARG A 85 1.45 -10.92 -7.52
CA ARG A 85 0.07 -10.90 -8.03
C ARG A 85 -0.62 -9.55 -7.80
N ILE A 86 -0.23 -8.81 -6.76
CA ILE A 86 -0.77 -7.47 -6.45
C ILE A 86 0.19 -6.34 -6.83
N LYS A 87 1.30 -6.61 -7.54
CA LYS A 87 2.25 -5.56 -8.00
C LYS A 87 1.60 -4.46 -8.83
N HIS A 88 0.49 -4.77 -9.50
CA HIS A 88 -0.28 -3.83 -10.30
C HIS A 88 -1.13 -2.85 -9.46
N LEU A 89 -1.19 -3.04 -8.14
CA LEU A 89 -1.84 -2.18 -7.14
C LEU A 89 -0.78 -1.64 -6.16
N PRO A 90 -0.04 -0.58 -6.52
CA PRO A 90 1.13 -0.14 -5.74
C PRO A 90 0.81 0.23 -4.28
N GLU A 91 -0.35 0.84 -4.04
CA GLU A 91 -0.80 1.20 -2.69
C GLU A 91 -1.09 -0.04 -1.83
N ALA A 92 -1.75 -1.05 -2.41
CA ALA A 92 -2.04 -2.30 -1.71
C ALA A 92 -0.76 -3.09 -1.43
N HIS A 93 0.11 -3.18 -2.44
CA HIS A 93 1.41 -3.84 -2.33
C HIS A 93 2.27 -3.20 -1.23
N ALA A 94 2.37 -1.87 -1.20
CA ALA A 94 3.12 -1.15 -0.17
C ALA A 94 2.57 -1.38 1.24
N LEU A 95 1.25 -1.28 1.42
CA LEU A 95 0.59 -1.52 2.71
C LEU A 95 0.84 -2.95 3.19
N ILE A 96 0.55 -3.95 2.35
CA ILE A 96 0.70 -5.36 2.72
C ILE A 96 2.15 -5.69 3.04
N THR A 97 3.10 -5.20 2.25
CA THR A 97 4.54 -5.38 2.52
C THR A 97 4.91 -4.88 3.92
N ALA A 98 4.41 -3.69 4.32
CA ALA A 98 4.68 -3.15 5.65
C ALA A 98 3.99 -3.94 6.78
N LEU A 99 2.77 -4.43 6.55
CA LEU A 99 2.03 -5.23 7.54
C LEU A 99 2.69 -6.58 7.80
N ILE A 100 3.18 -7.26 6.75
CA ILE A 100 3.77 -8.59 6.85
C ILE A 100 5.28 -8.58 7.05
N GLU A 101 5.84 -7.47 7.53
CA GLU A 101 7.27 -7.35 7.74
C GLU A 101 7.78 -8.37 8.78
N GLU A 102 8.95 -8.96 8.55
CA GLU A 102 9.49 -10.01 9.42
C GLU A 102 9.72 -9.49 10.84
N ALA A 103 10.35 -8.31 10.95
CA ALA A 103 10.60 -7.64 12.20
C ALA A 103 9.29 -7.03 12.78
N PRO A 104 8.83 -7.48 13.98
CA PRO A 104 7.61 -6.95 14.59
C PRO A 104 7.61 -5.44 14.85
N THR A 105 8.79 -4.86 15.09
CA THR A 105 8.99 -3.42 15.34
C THR A 105 8.95 -2.57 14.07
N ALA A 106 9.21 -3.17 12.91
CA ALA A 106 9.15 -2.49 11.64
C ALA A 106 7.70 -2.34 11.15
N ARG A 107 6.79 -3.23 11.59
CA ARG A 107 5.36 -3.19 11.24
C ARG A 107 4.72 -1.88 11.71
N PRO A 108 3.75 -1.34 10.95
CA PRO A 108 2.95 -0.22 11.42
C PRO A 108 2.00 -0.66 12.53
N SER A 109 1.55 0.27 13.36
CA SER A 109 0.39 -0.02 14.22
C SER A 109 -0.89 -0.18 13.38
N ALA A 110 -1.94 -0.79 13.93
CA ALA A 110 -3.22 -0.87 13.22
C ALA A 110 -3.82 0.52 12.91
N VAL A 111 -3.54 1.53 13.74
CA VAL A 111 -3.98 2.91 13.50
C VAL A 111 -3.17 3.54 12.37
N GLU A 112 -1.85 3.38 12.40
CA GLU A 112 -0.93 3.84 11.34
C GLU A 112 -1.27 3.20 9.99
N ALA A 113 -1.62 1.90 9.97
CA ALA A 113 -2.03 1.21 8.76
C ALA A 113 -3.30 1.82 8.12
N LEU A 114 -4.24 2.32 8.93
CA LEU A 114 -5.45 2.99 8.44
C LEU A 114 -5.18 4.39 7.87
N GLU A 115 -4.04 5.00 8.23
CA GLU A 115 -3.62 6.29 7.68
C GLU A 115 -3.01 6.14 6.28
N HIS A 116 -2.70 4.92 5.84
CA HIS A 116 -2.05 4.65 4.56
C HIS A 116 -2.88 5.11 3.34
N PRO A 117 -2.26 5.60 2.24
CA PRO A 117 -2.96 6.08 1.05
C PRO A 117 -3.89 5.08 0.37
N PHE A 118 -3.68 3.79 0.63
CA PHE A 118 -4.59 2.72 0.20
C PHE A 118 -6.05 3.02 0.59
N PHE A 119 -6.28 3.61 1.77
CA PHE A 119 -7.61 3.95 2.27
C PHE A 119 -8.08 5.36 1.90
N TRP A 120 -7.24 6.18 1.25
CA TRP A 120 -7.62 7.56 0.93
C TRP A 120 -8.60 7.62 -0.25
N PRO A 121 -9.61 8.49 -0.21
CA PRO A 121 -10.45 8.76 -1.37
C PRO A 121 -9.64 9.44 -2.48
N ASP A 122 -10.00 9.20 -3.74
CA ASP A 122 -9.31 9.74 -4.91
C ASP A 122 -9.15 11.27 -4.88
N ALA A 123 -10.14 11.98 -4.36
CA ALA A 123 -10.08 13.43 -4.21
C ALA A 123 -8.95 13.87 -3.25
N ARG A 124 -8.78 13.19 -2.11
CA ARG A 124 -7.71 13.43 -1.15
C ARG A 124 -6.34 13.09 -1.73
N ARG A 125 -6.24 11.99 -2.49
CA ARG A 125 -5.00 11.59 -3.19
C ARG A 125 -4.52 12.67 -4.16
N LEU A 126 -5.45 13.24 -4.93
CA LEU A 126 -5.12 14.34 -5.84
C LEU A 126 -4.75 15.63 -5.10
N GLN A 127 -5.49 15.99 -4.05
CA GLN A 127 -5.17 17.17 -3.26
C GLN A 127 -3.77 17.05 -2.66
N PHE A 128 -3.43 15.91 -2.08
CA PHE A 128 -2.08 15.63 -1.57
C PHE A 128 -0.99 15.83 -2.64
N ILE A 129 -1.20 15.31 -3.86
CA ILE A 129 -0.28 15.52 -4.99
C ILE A 129 -0.13 17.02 -5.33
N GLN A 130 -1.22 17.79 -5.29
CA GLN A 130 -1.18 19.24 -5.54
C GLN A 130 -0.39 19.98 -4.44
N GLU A 131 -0.64 19.67 -3.16
CA GLU A 131 0.07 20.29 -2.03
C GLU A 131 1.57 20.00 -2.08
N VAL A 132 1.96 18.75 -2.39
CA VAL A 132 3.38 18.43 -2.59
C VAL A 132 3.96 19.22 -3.76
N SER A 133 3.23 19.34 -4.88
CA SER A 133 3.67 20.19 -6.00
C SER A 133 3.88 21.65 -5.60
N ASP A 134 3.00 22.22 -4.79
CA ASP A 134 3.10 23.62 -4.34
C ASP A 134 4.26 23.81 -3.35
N ARG A 135 4.51 22.83 -2.50
CA ARG A 135 5.67 22.81 -1.61
C ARG A 135 6.98 22.75 -2.37
N LEU A 136 7.06 21.92 -3.41
CA LEU A 136 8.24 21.77 -4.27
C LEU A 136 8.50 23.03 -5.13
N ASP A 137 7.47 23.80 -5.46
CA ASP A 137 7.61 25.03 -6.25
C ASP A 137 8.41 26.12 -5.53
N LYS A 138 8.45 26.08 -4.20
CA LYS A 138 9.21 27.01 -3.36
C LYS A 138 10.67 26.59 -3.15
N ILE A 139 11.02 25.34 -3.45
CA ILE A 139 12.37 24.81 -3.24
C ILE A 139 13.32 25.26 -4.35
N THR A 140 14.51 25.70 -3.97
CA THR A 140 15.63 26.05 -4.86
C THR A 140 16.05 24.85 -5.73
N VAL A 141 16.59 25.12 -6.92
CA VAL A 141 16.85 24.07 -7.92
C VAL A 141 17.95 23.09 -7.48
N ASP A 142 18.89 23.52 -6.64
CA ASP A 142 20.05 22.74 -6.21
C ASP A 142 19.86 22.08 -4.83
N ASN A 143 18.63 21.73 -4.48
CA ASN A 143 18.30 21.13 -3.19
C ASN A 143 18.35 19.58 -3.25
N PRO A 144 19.14 18.88 -2.42
CA PRO A 144 19.21 17.41 -2.35
C PRO A 144 17.87 16.70 -2.16
N MET A 145 16.87 17.38 -1.58
CA MET A 145 15.50 16.88 -1.50
C MET A 145 14.91 16.63 -2.90
N LEU A 146 15.20 17.50 -3.87
CA LEU A 146 14.75 17.33 -5.25
C LEU A 146 15.43 16.13 -5.92
N ASP A 147 16.72 15.92 -5.69
CA ASP A 147 17.44 14.76 -6.23
C ASP A 147 16.83 13.45 -5.73
N SER A 148 16.44 13.40 -4.45
CA SER A 148 15.72 12.26 -3.88
C SER A 148 14.39 12.02 -4.62
N LEU A 149 13.60 13.06 -4.87
CA LEU A 149 12.34 12.93 -5.61
C LEU A 149 12.59 12.46 -7.05
N GLU A 150 13.56 13.04 -7.74
CA GLU A 150 13.89 12.71 -9.13
C GLU A 150 14.48 11.30 -9.26
N GLY A 151 15.16 10.80 -8.22
CA GLY A 151 15.61 9.41 -8.11
C GLY A 151 14.47 8.38 -8.15
N ARG A 152 13.22 8.79 -7.89
CA ARG A 152 12.02 7.93 -7.96
C ARG A 152 11.37 7.92 -9.35
N SER A 153 11.88 8.67 -10.32
CA SER A 153 11.33 8.78 -11.68
C SER A 153 11.10 7.44 -12.38
N SER A 154 12.04 6.50 -12.23
CA SER A 154 11.97 5.16 -12.84
C SER A 154 10.76 4.37 -12.34
N ALA A 155 10.40 4.48 -11.07
CA ALA A 155 9.24 3.83 -10.48
C ALA A 155 7.91 4.47 -10.92
N VAL A 156 7.93 5.74 -11.34
CA VAL A 156 6.73 6.49 -11.77
C VAL A 156 6.44 6.29 -13.26
N PHE A 157 7.44 6.48 -14.12
CA PHE A 157 7.26 6.50 -15.59
C PHE A 157 8.37 5.78 -16.38
N GLY A 158 9.30 5.10 -15.70
CA GLY A 158 10.41 4.40 -16.35
C GLY A 158 11.39 5.34 -17.07
N HIS A 159 12.13 4.80 -18.04
CA HIS A 159 13.23 5.53 -18.70
C HIS A 159 12.82 6.41 -19.90
N ARG A 160 11.57 6.29 -20.39
CA ARG A 160 11.12 7.00 -21.61
C ARG A 160 10.59 8.42 -21.35
N GLY A 161 10.51 8.82 -20.08
CA GLY A 161 9.90 10.06 -19.65
C GLY A 161 8.37 10.00 -19.56
N TRP A 162 7.76 10.90 -18.82
CA TRP A 162 6.32 10.88 -18.55
C TRP A 162 5.46 11.34 -19.74
N GLN A 163 6.04 12.07 -20.69
CA GLN A 163 5.35 12.58 -21.87
C GLN A 163 4.88 11.46 -22.80
N VAL A 164 5.56 10.32 -22.87
CA VAL A 164 5.19 9.25 -23.81
C VAL A 164 3.90 8.50 -23.43
N VAL A 165 3.47 8.61 -22.17
CA VAL A 165 2.24 7.96 -21.66
C VAL A 165 1.04 8.91 -21.62
N LEU A 166 1.26 10.21 -21.83
CA LEU A 166 0.19 11.20 -21.89
C LEU A 166 -0.35 11.37 -23.31
N LYS A 167 -1.62 11.76 -23.42
CA LYS A 167 -2.22 12.03 -24.73
C LYS A 167 -1.57 13.25 -25.39
N PRO A 168 -1.31 13.23 -26.71
CA PRO A 168 -0.71 14.36 -27.43
C PRO A 168 -1.45 15.69 -27.22
N SER A 169 -2.79 15.67 -27.23
CA SER A 169 -3.61 16.86 -27.02
C SER A 169 -3.40 17.52 -25.65
N LEU A 170 -3.12 16.73 -24.60
CA LEU A 170 -2.80 17.25 -23.27
C LEU A 170 -1.41 17.91 -23.25
N LEU A 171 -0.45 17.32 -23.96
CA LEU A 171 0.92 17.83 -24.05
C LEU A 171 0.99 19.11 -24.87
N GLU A 172 0.30 19.17 -26.00
CA GLU A 172 0.15 20.37 -26.82
C GLU A 172 -0.43 21.52 -26.00
N ASP A 173 -1.47 21.24 -25.22
CA ASP A 173 -2.09 22.24 -24.36
C ASP A 173 -1.19 22.66 -23.17
N ALA A 174 -0.38 21.74 -22.64
CA ALA A 174 0.60 22.06 -21.59
C ALA A 174 1.73 22.95 -22.13
N GLY A 175 2.24 22.63 -23.34
CA GLY A 175 3.36 23.33 -23.97
C GLY A 175 3.08 24.78 -24.38
N LYS A 176 1.81 25.19 -24.51
CA LYS A 176 1.43 26.59 -24.84
C LYS A 176 1.91 27.61 -23.82
N HIS A 177 1.89 27.25 -22.55
CA HIS A 177 2.11 28.19 -21.45
C HIS A 177 3.44 27.98 -20.73
N ARG A 178 3.97 26.75 -20.76
CA ARG A 178 5.17 26.39 -20.01
C ARG A 178 5.88 25.20 -20.63
N TYR A 179 7.20 25.26 -20.62
CA TYR A 179 8.05 24.10 -20.89
C TYR A 179 8.17 23.22 -19.63
N TYR A 180 7.98 21.92 -19.79
CA TYR A 180 8.13 20.91 -18.74
C TYR A 180 9.23 19.92 -19.13
N ARG A 181 10.11 19.60 -18.19
CA ARG A 181 11.18 18.61 -18.41
C ARG A 181 10.58 17.20 -18.43
N PRO A 182 10.74 16.44 -19.52
CA PRO A 182 10.00 15.19 -19.69
C PRO A 182 10.46 14.03 -18.77
N HIS A 183 11.61 14.18 -18.11
CA HIS A 183 12.16 13.19 -17.17
C HIS A 183 12.12 13.68 -15.71
N SER A 184 11.39 14.77 -15.43
CA SER A 184 11.29 15.34 -14.08
C SER A 184 9.94 14.98 -13.44
N VAL A 185 9.99 14.32 -12.28
CA VAL A 185 8.84 14.06 -11.41
C VAL A 185 8.26 15.40 -10.92
N ARG A 186 9.10 16.36 -10.52
CA ARG A 186 8.65 17.70 -10.12
C ARG A 186 7.81 18.37 -11.21
N ASP A 187 8.27 18.33 -12.45
CA ASP A 187 7.55 18.95 -13.57
C ASP A 187 6.26 18.18 -13.93
N LEU A 188 6.22 16.86 -13.75
CA LEU A 188 4.99 16.08 -13.85
C LEU A 188 3.95 16.51 -12.80
N LEU A 189 4.34 16.62 -11.53
CA LEU A 189 3.47 17.10 -10.45
C LEU A 189 2.94 18.50 -10.76
N ARG A 190 3.82 19.38 -11.23
CA ARG A 190 3.47 20.75 -11.62
C ARG A 190 2.48 20.79 -12.78
N LEU A 191 2.63 19.91 -13.77
CA LEU A 191 1.69 19.77 -14.88
C LEU A 191 0.31 19.35 -14.36
N ILE A 192 0.25 18.32 -13.51
CA ILE A 192 -1.01 17.82 -12.92
C ILE A 192 -1.71 18.94 -12.16
N ARG A 193 -0.99 19.65 -11.29
CA ARG A 193 -1.51 20.79 -10.54
C ARG A 193 -2.02 21.89 -11.46
N ASN A 194 -1.23 22.31 -12.45
CA ASN A 194 -1.61 23.37 -13.39
C ASN A 194 -2.87 23.02 -14.18
N LYS A 195 -2.95 21.78 -14.69
CA LYS A 195 -4.12 21.31 -15.44
C LYS A 195 -5.36 21.17 -14.57
N ARG A 196 -5.19 20.87 -13.29
CA ARG A 196 -6.31 20.89 -12.35
C ARG A 196 -6.76 22.33 -12.03
N HIS A 197 -5.83 23.23 -11.75
CA HIS A 197 -6.15 24.64 -11.44
C HIS A 197 -6.88 25.33 -12.59
N HIS A 198 -6.40 25.14 -13.83
CA HIS A 198 -6.99 25.71 -15.04
C HIS A 198 -7.96 24.76 -15.75
N TYR A 199 -8.55 23.79 -15.05
CA TYR A 199 -9.40 22.76 -15.65
C TYR A 199 -10.55 23.35 -16.48
N ARG A 200 -11.16 24.45 -16.00
CA ARG A 200 -12.29 25.13 -16.68
C ARG A 200 -11.90 25.78 -18.02
N GLU A 201 -10.63 26.11 -18.19
CA GLU A 201 -10.09 26.74 -19.40
C GLU A 201 -9.71 25.71 -20.47
N LEU A 202 -9.68 24.41 -20.11
CA LEU A 202 -9.35 23.34 -21.05
C LEU A 202 -10.43 23.17 -22.11
N ALA A 203 -10.05 22.72 -23.31
CA ALA A 203 -11.01 22.37 -24.35
C ALA A 203 -11.96 21.25 -23.88
N LYS A 204 -13.23 21.29 -24.31
CA LYS A 204 -14.25 20.31 -23.90
C LYS A 204 -13.88 18.84 -24.12
N PRO A 205 -13.26 18.44 -25.25
CA PRO A 205 -12.78 17.06 -25.41
C PRO A 205 -11.77 16.63 -24.35
N LEU A 206 -10.92 17.57 -23.90
CA LEU A 206 -9.91 17.29 -22.88
C LEU A 206 -10.52 17.26 -21.47
N GLN A 207 -11.53 18.09 -21.18
CA GLN A 207 -12.31 18.01 -19.94
C GLN A 207 -13.00 16.64 -19.80
N LEU A 208 -13.64 16.16 -20.88
CA LEU A 208 -14.29 14.84 -20.89
C LEU A 208 -13.29 13.70 -20.66
N GLU A 209 -12.11 13.81 -21.28
CA GLU A 209 -11.03 12.85 -21.14
C GLU A 209 -10.44 12.79 -19.73
N LEU A 210 -10.21 13.95 -19.12
CA LEU A 210 -9.65 14.04 -17.77
C LEU A 210 -10.70 13.73 -16.71
N GLY A 211 -11.98 13.85 -17.01
CA GLY A 211 -13.07 13.63 -16.06
C GLY A 211 -13.52 14.93 -15.39
N ASP A 212 -14.77 14.94 -14.94
CA ASP A 212 -15.54 16.13 -14.51
C ASP A 212 -15.34 16.51 -13.03
N ASN A 213 -14.78 15.60 -12.23
CA ASN A 213 -14.59 15.76 -10.80
C ASN A 213 -13.16 15.37 -10.38
N ALA A 214 -12.84 15.63 -9.10
CA ALA A 214 -11.50 15.41 -8.59
C ALA A 214 -11.04 13.95 -8.64
N GLY A 215 -11.93 13.02 -8.34
CA GLY A 215 -11.61 11.60 -8.38
C GLY A 215 -11.40 11.10 -9.81
N ALA A 216 -12.26 11.52 -10.75
CA ALA A 216 -12.09 11.17 -12.16
C ALA A 216 -10.77 11.70 -12.73
N PHE A 217 -10.44 12.95 -12.39
CA PHE A 217 -9.15 13.57 -12.74
C PHE A 217 -7.96 12.81 -12.16
N TYR A 218 -8.03 12.40 -10.89
CA TYR A 218 -6.99 11.57 -10.29
C TYR A 218 -6.81 10.24 -11.05
N ARG A 219 -7.92 9.52 -11.29
CA ARG A 219 -7.92 8.21 -11.96
C ARG A 219 -7.35 8.27 -13.37
N TYR A 220 -7.47 9.39 -14.07
CA TYR A 220 -6.78 9.60 -15.34
C TYR A 220 -5.26 9.39 -15.17
N PHE A 221 -4.63 10.08 -14.22
CA PHE A 221 -3.17 10.00 -14.04
C PHE A 221 -2.73 8.70 -13.37
N ALA A 222 -3.49 8.21 -12.40
CA ALA A 222 -3.23 6.99 -11.66
C ALA A 222 -3.54 5.70 -12.44
N HIS A 223 -4.03 5.80 -13.69
CA HIS A 223 -4.37 4.64 -14.49
C HIS A 223 -3.16 3.69 -14.67
N PRO A 224 -3.35 2.36 -14.66
CA PRO A 224 -2.25 1.38 -14.79
C PRO A 224 -1.37 1.55 -16.05
N SER A 225 -1.94 2.10 -17.12
CA SER A 225 -1.20 2.39 -18.37
C SER A 225 -0.46 3.73 -18.36
N ARG A 226 -0.50 4.48 -17.25
CA ARG A 226 0.13 5.81 -17.10
C ARG A 226 1.07 5.83 -15.91
N PHE A 227 0.62 6.28 -14.75
CA PHE A 227 1.48 6.46 -13.58
C PHE A 227 0.93 5.75 -12.33
N PRO A 228 0.81 4.40 -12.33
CA PRO A 228 0.31 3.68 -11.17
C PRO A 228 1.18 3.90 -9.92
N GLY A 229 2.49 4.07 -10.08
CA GLY A 229 3.42 4.30 -8.97
C GLY A 229 3.51 5.75 -8.46
N LEU A 230 2.80 6.71 -9.08
CA LEU A 230 2.98 8.14 -8.79
C LEU A 230 2.64 8.47 -7.34
N LEU A 231 1.47 8.06 -6.86
CA LEU A 231 1.03 8.38 -5.50
C LEU A 231 2.00 7.84 -4.46
N MET A 232 2.43 6.58 -4.61
CA MET A 232 3.35 5.96 -3.65
C MET A 232 4.74 6.59 -3.67
N ALA A 233 5.25 6.99 -4.84
CA ALA A 233 6.50 7.73 -4.93
C ALA A 233 6.44 9.08 -4.20
N VAL A 234 5.34 9.82 -4.38
CA VAL A 234 5.10 11.11 -3.72
C VAL A 234 4.87 10.93 -2.22
N TYR A 235 4.14 9.90 -1.82
CA TYR A 235 3.88 9.57 -0.42
C TYR A 235 5.16 9.19 0.33
N ALA A 236 6.00 8.32 -0.23
CA ALA A 236 7.28 7.96 0.34
C ALA A 236 8.18 9.20 0.52
N PHE A 237 8.27 10.04 -0.52
CA PHE A 237 8.98 11.31 -0.45
C PHE A 237 8.46 12.22 0.67
N ALA A 238 7.14 12.44 0.75
CA ALA A 238 6.55 13.29 1.78
C ALA A 238 6.78 12.72 3.19
N THR A 239 6.75 11.41 3.34
CA THR A 239 7.02 10.74 4.63
C THR A 239 8.47 10.94 5.04
N GLU A 240 9.41 10.83 4.10
CA GLU A 240 10.84 10.97 4.37
C GLU A 240 11.29 12.40 4.65
N TYR A 241 10.62 13.41 4.08
CA TYR A 241 11.11 14.78 4.09
C TYR A 241 10.12 15.81 4.65
N LEU A 242 8.82 15.57 4.56
CA LEU A 242 7.77 16.55 4.86
C LEU A 242 6.90 16.18 6.06
N ALA A 243 7.10 15.00 6.68
CA ALA A 243 6.26 14.52 7.79
C ALA A 243 6.28 15.43 9.04
N HIS A 244 7.28 16.29 9.17
CA HIS A 244 7.39 17.27 10.24
C HIS A 244 6.58 18.55 10.01
N GLU A 245 6.17 18.82 8.76
CA GLU A 245 5.38 19.99 8.41
C GLU A 245 3.91 19.73 8.75
N PRO A 246 3.21 20.64 9.46
CA PRO A 246 1.86 20.37 9.95
C PRO A 246 0.83 20.05 8.85
N LEU A 247 1.02 20.61 7.64
CA LEU A 247 0.17 20.36 6.48
C LEU A 247 0.21 18.88 6.10
N PHE A 248 1.42 18.37 5.89
CA PHE A 248 1.65 17.00 5.45
C PHE A 248 1.40 16.00 6.58
N ALA A 249 1.69 16.36 7.84
CA ALA A 249 1.29 15.57 9.00
C ALA A 249 -0.24 15.35 9.04
N GLY A 250 -1.06 16.33 8.62
CA GLY A 250 -2.51 16.16 8.49
C GLY A 250 -2.94 15.16 7.41
N TYR A 251 -2.18 15.02 6.33
CA TYR A 251 -2.41 13.98 5.32
C TYR A 251 -1.93 12.61 5.78
N LEU A 252 -0.69 12.53 6.25
CA LEU A 252 -0.04 11.30 6.69
C LEU A 252 -0.69 10.70 7.94
N GLY A 253 -1.35 11.52 8.76
CA GLY A 253 -1.98 11.11 10.01
C GLY A 253 -1.04 11.19 11.22
N PRO A 254 -1.60 11.29 12.43
CA PRO A 254 -0.83 11.51 13.66
C PRO A 254 0.17 10.40 13.99
N GLU A 255 -0.14 9.13 13.70
CA GLU A 255 0.76 8.04 14.07
C GLU A 255 1.94 7.94 13.10
N THR A 256 1.67 8.08 11.81
CA THR A 256 2.69 8.18 10.76
C THR A 256 3.58 9.40 11.01
N ALA A 257 3.00 10.57 11.25
CA ALA A 257 3.76 11.79 11.55
C ALA A 257 4.63 11.61 12.81
N ARG A 258 4.10 11.02 13.88
CA ARG A 258 4.89 10.73 15.10
C ARG A 258 6.09 9.83 14.80
N ARG A 259 5.95 8.84 13.92
CA ARG A 259 7.02 7.90 13.57
C ARG A 259 8.11 8.54 12.73
N TYR A 260 7.75 9.42 11.78
CA TYR A 260 8.69 9.90 10.75
C TYR A 260 9.09 11.37 10.88
N ALA A 261 8.41 12.20 11.66
CA ALA A 261 8.66 13.65 11.71
C ALA A 261 10.08 14.02 12.17
N ALA A 262 10.64 13.33 13.17
CA ALA A 262 11.98 13.65 13.68
C ALA A 262 13.03 13.46 12.58
N ASP A 263 13.06 12.28 11.97
CA ASP A 263 13.94 11.95 10.85
C ASP A 263 13.70 12.86 9.65
N ALA A 264 12.45 13.18 9.34
CA ALA A 264 12.11 14.06 8.22
C ALA A 264 12.64 15.49 8.43
N LYS A 265 12.56 16.01 9.65
CA LYS A 265 13.12 17.31 10.00
C LYS A 265 14.64 17.33 9.85
N GLU A 266 15.32 16.28 10.30
CA GLU A 266 16.77 16.14 10.16
C GLU A 266 17.21 16.02 8.69
N ARG A 267 16.51 15.22 7.89
CA ARG A 267 16.76 15.10 6.44
C ARG A 267 16.50 16.40 5.70
N CYS A 268 15.46 17.14 6.06
CA CYS A 268 15.16 18.43 5.45
C CYS A 268 16.22 19.48 5.79
N ALA A 269 16.66 19.55 7.06
CA ALA A 269 17.72 20.46 7.50
C ALA A 269 19.07 20.14 6.83
N SER A 270 19.43 18.85 6.72
CA SER A 270 20.67 18.44 6.05
C SER A 270 20.66 18.68 4.53
N ALA A 271 19.48 18.74 3.92
CA ALA A 271 19.30 19.14 2.52
C ALA A 271 19.35 20.66 2.28
N GLY A 272 19.74 21.47 3.27
CA GLY A 272 19.95 22.91 3.10
C GLY A 272 18.66 23.71 2.86
N ALA A 273 17.51 23.23 3.35
CA ALA A 273 16.32 24.07 3.44
C ALA A 273 16.62 25.24 4.40
N SER A 274 16.39 26.48 3.96
CA SER A 274 16.61 27.64 4.81
C SER A 274 15.58 27.67 5.95
N GLU A 275 15.95 28.25 7.09
CA GLU A 275 15.03 28.43 8.23
C GLU A 275 13.78 29.23 7.81
N GLU A 276 13.92 30.13 6.84
CA GLU A 276 12.82 30.88 6.21
C GLU A 276 11.86 29.98 5.42
N ASP A 277 12.36 28.99 4.67
CA ASP A 277 11.53 28.02 3.94
C ASP A 277 10.70 27.16 4.90
N MET A 278 11.30 26.77 6.03
CA MET A 278 10.61 26.02 7.08
C MET A 278 9.52 26.85 7.76
N LEU A 279 9.79 28.13 8.04
CA LEU A 279 8.82 29.04 8.65
C LEU A 279 7.65 29.33 7.71
N ALA A 280 7.93 29.58 6.43
CA ALA A 280 6.92 29.79 5.40
C ALA A 280 6.06 28.52 5.16
N ALA A 281 6.64 27.32 5.30
CA ALA A 281 5.90 26.07 5.25
C ALA A 281 4.99 25.91 6.49
N GLU A 282 5.46 26.29 7.68
CA GLU A 282 4.67 26.24 8.91
C GLU A 282 3.48 27.20 8.87
N GLU A 283 3.67 28.43 8.35
CA GLU A 283 2.58 29.39 8.16
C GLU A 283 1.55 28.93 7.12
N ALA A 284 2.01 28.42 5.98
CA ALA A 284 1.12 27.86 4.95
C ALA A 284 0.33 26.66 5.50
N ALA A 285 0.97 25.82 6.32
CA ALA A 285 0.33 24.70 6.97
C ALA A 285 -0.76 25.12 7.98
N ARG A 286 -0.51 26.16 8.78
CA ARG A 286 -1.53 26.73 9.69
C ARG A 286 -2.72 27.27 8.91
N ALA A 287 -2.49 27.93 7.78
CA ALA A 287 -3.56 28.44 6.93
C ALA A 287 -4.40 27.32 6.29
N ALA A 288 -3.75 26.28 5.80
CA ALA A 288 -4.41 25.12 5.21
C ALA A 288 -5.22 24.32 6.25
N ALA A 289 -4.71 24.14 7.46
CA ALA A 289 -5.42 23.46 8.55
C ALA A 289 -6.69 24.20 9.00
N LEU A 290 -6.71 25.54 8.90
CA LEU A 290 -7.91 26.34 9.14
C LEU A 290 -8.97 26.20 8.03
N LEU A 291 -8.55 25.82 6.83
CA LEU A 291 -9.42 25.66 5.66
C LEU A 291 -9.93 24.23 5.50
N SER A 292 -9.17 23.23 5.94
CA SER A 292 -9.43 21.84 5.56
C SER A 292 -10.47 21.11 6.38
N GLY A 293 -10.83 21.54 7.61
CA GLY A 293 -12.02 21.09 8.36
C GLY A 293 -12.21 19.59 8.65
N ASP A 294 -11.47 18.71 7.97
CA ASP A 294 -11.68 17.27 7.91
C ASP A 294 -10.75 16.62 8.93
N THR A 295 -11.35 16.26 10.06
CA THR A 295 -10.71 15.33 10.99
C THR A 295 -10.87 13.91 10.45
N LEU A 296 -9.86 13.06 10.66
CA LEU A 296 -9.80 11.61 10.36
C LEU A 296 -11.08 10.78 10.66
N GLN A 297 -12.05 11.35 11.37
CA GLN A 297 -13.36 10.74 11.62
C GLN A 297 -14.20 10.57 10.36
N GLU A 298 -14.09 11.46 9.35
CA GLU A 298 -14.94 11.37 8.15
C GLU A 298 -14.54 10.21 7.22
N THR A 299 -13.24 10.01 6.98
CA THR A 299 -12.75 8.84 6.22
C THR A 299 -13.07 7.52 6.92
N ARG A 300 -13.14 7.53 8.26
CA ARG A 300 -13.54 6.35 9.04
C ARG A 300 -15.03 6.05 8.85
N ARG A 301 -15.90 7.05 8.69
CA ARG A 301 -17.35 6.84 8.50
C ARG A 301 -17.72 6.25 7.15
N GLU A 302 -16.97 6.54 6.08
CA GLU A 302 -17.30 6.03 4.74
C GLU A 302 -17.00 4.53 4.56
N TRP A 303 -15.99 4.00 5.26
CA TRP A 303 -15.59 2.59 5.15
C TRP A 303 -16.29 1.64 6.12
N PHE A 304 -16.83 2.14 7.23
CA PHE A 304 -17.66 1.33 8.13
C PHE A 304 -19.14 1.55 7.76
N PRO A 305 -19.81 0.62 7.04
CA PRO A 305 -21.26 0.69 6.92
C PRO A 305 -21.87 0.62 8.33
N ARG A 306 -23.05 1.23 8.51
CA ARG A 306 -23.81 1.21 9.78
C ARG A 306 -23.78 -0.20 10.39
N GLU A 307 -23.70 -0.28 11.72
CA GLU A 307 -23.51 -1.52 12.50
C GLU A 307 -24.45 -2.68 12.09
N ASP A 308 -25.56 -2.34 11.45
CA ASP A 308 -26.62 -3.17 10.90
C ASP A 308 -26.25 -3.96 9.62
N ALA A 309 -25.16 -3.63 8.91
CA ALA A 309 -24.85 -4.19 7.57
C ALA A 309 -24.14 -5.57 7.57
N TRP A 310 -23.61 -6.02 8.71
CA TRP A 310 -22.89 -7.30 8.79
C TRP A 310 -23.81 -8.53 8.83
N GLY A 311 -25.12 -8.33 9.02
CA GLY A 311 -26.10 -9.42 9.10
C GLY A 311 -26.46 -10.10 7.77
N ASP A 312 -26.31 -9.39 6.64
CA ASP A 312 -26.76 -9.88 5.33
C ASP A 312 -25.63 -10.46 4.47
N ALA A 313 -24.38 -10.01 4.65
CA ALA A 313 -23.23 -10.53 3.90
C ALA A 313 -22.90 -12.00 4.24
N ALA A 314 -23.21 -12.44 5.47
CA ALA A 314 -22.99 -13.83 5.90
C ALA A 314 -23.89 -14.85 5.16
N ARG A 315 -24.99 -14.41 4.51
CA ARG A 315 -25.91 -15.30 3.79
C ARG A 315 -25.49 -15.59 2.35
N PHE A 316 -24.67 -14.73 1.74
CA PHE A 316 -24.23 -14.89 0.34
C PHE A 316 -23.02 -15.81 0.15
N SER A 317 -22.21 -16.03 1.20
CA SER A 317 -21.01 -16.89 1.12
C SER A 317 -21.32 -18.39 1.11
N VAL A 318 -22.38 -18.82 1.79
CA VAL A 318 -22.68 -20.27 1.94
C VAL A 318 -23.28 -20.87 0.66
N SER A 319 -24.02 -20.07 -0.12
CA SER A 319 -24.69 -20.54 -1.34
C SER A 319 -23.74 -20.76 -2.52
N SER A 320 -22.67 -19.95 -2.64
CA SER A 320 -21.70 -20.09 -3.74
C SER A 320 -20.72 -21.24 -3.51
N ALA A 321 -20.33 -21.49 -2.25
CA ALA A 321 -19.47 -22.61 -1.88
C ALA A 321 -20.17 -23.98 -2.03
N ALA A 322 -21.48 -24.04 -1.78
CA ALA A 322 -22.28 -25.25 -2.02
C ALA A 322 -22.43 -25.56 -3.51
N ALA A 323 -22.71 -24.54 -4.34
CA ALA A 323 -22.81 -24.68 -5.79
C ALA A 323 -21.47 -25.10 -6.45
N ALA A 324 -20.34 -24.59 -5.94
CA ALA A 324 -19.01 -24.96 -6.41
C ALA A 324 -18.64 -26.41 -6.07
N ARG A 325 -19.09 -26.93 -4.91
CA ARG A 325 -18.89 -28.34 -4.52
C ARG A 325 -19.71 -29.32 -5.35
N GLU A 326 -20.93 -28.94 -5.73
CA GLU A 326 -21.80 -29.77 -6.56
C GLU A 326 -21.25 -29.88 -8.01
N ALA A 327 -20.70 -28.79 -8.55
CA ALA A 327 -20.06 -28.78 -9.86
C ALA A 327 -18.76 -29.62 -9.90
N ALA A 328 -17.99 -29.65 -8.81
CA ALA A 328 -16.78 -30.47 -8.72
C ALA A 328 -17.09 -31.98 -8.58
N GLY A 329 -18.18 -32.35 -7.91
CA GLY A 329 -18.63 -33.74 -7.79
C GLY A 329 -19.10 -34.34 -9.12
N ALA A 330 -19.73 -33.54 -9.99
CA ALA A 330 -20.21 -33.99 -11.29
C ALA A 330 -19.08 -34.33 -12.28
N LEU A 331 -17.92 -33.67 -12.16
CA LEU A 331 -16.76 -33.91 -13.04
C LEU A 331 -15.95 -35.15 -12.64
N GLY A 332 -16.04 -35.61 -11.39
CA GLY A 332 -15.35 -36.82 -10.91
C GLY A 332 -15.98 -38.14 -11.38
N SER A 333 -17.24 -38.13 -11.81
CA SER A 333 -17.94 -39.36 -12.21
C SER A 333 -17.77 -39.76 -13.69
N ALA A 334 -17.07 -38.95 -14.49
CA ALA A 334 -16.95 -39.16 -15.94
C ALA A 334 -15.62 -39.80 -16.41
N ALA A 335 -14.67 -40.08 -15.50
CA ALA A 335 -13.38 -40.67 -15.84
C ALA A 335 -13.27 -42.14 -15.37
N GLY A 336 -13.99 -43.04 -16.04
CA GLY A 336 -13.80 -44.49 -15.88
C GLY A 336 -12.57 -44.97 -16.66
N LEU A 337 -11.50 -45.37 -15.94
CA LEU A 337 -10.35 -46.08 -16.50
C LEU A 337 -10.65 -47.59 -16.63
N PRO A 338 -10.28 -48.26 -17.73
CA PRO A 338 -10.41 -49.72 -17.86
C PRO A 338 -9.27 -50.49 -17.14
N PRO A 339 -9.48 -51.77 -16.76
CA PRO A 339 -8.55 -52.53 -15.93
C PRO A 339 -7.35 -53.09 -16.72
N VAL A 340 -6.19 -53.10 -16.06
CA VAL A 340 -4.89 -53.59 -16.57
C VAL A 340 -4.83 -55.12 -16.53
N GLY A 341 -4.66 -55.76 -17.70
CA GLY A 341 -4.34 -57.18 -17.84
C GLY A 341 -2.83 -57.42 -17.84
N GLY A 342 -2.34 -58.38 -17.06
CA GLY A 342 -0.92 -58.75 -16.96
C GLY A 342 -0.42 -59.61 -18.14
N PRO A 343 0.90 -59.62 -18.43
CA PRO A 343 1.44 -60.45 -19.50
C PRO A 343 1.86 -61.84 -18.99
N ALA A 344 1.27 -62.87 -19.62
CA ALA A 344 1.82 -64.22 -19.66
C ALA A 344 2.94 -64.28 -20.72
N GLY A 345 4.04 -64.98 -20.41
CA GLY A 345 5.14 -65.20 -21.34
C GLY A 345 4.87 -66.35 -22.33
N ALA A 346 5.55 -66.33 -23.48
CA ALA A 346 6.20 -67.48 -24.12
C ALA A 346 6.78 -67.13 -25.51
N ALA A 347 8.10 -67.39 -25.64
CA ALA A 347 8.79 -68.13 -26.71
C ALA A 347 8.87 -67.65 -28.18
N ALA A 348 10.12 -67.72 -28.66
CA ALA A 348 10.63 -68.18 -29.97
C ALA A 348 10.57 -67.24 -31.18
N ALA A 349 11.73 -66.73 -31.60
CA ALA A 349 12.59 -67.31 -32.66
C ALA A 349 13.94 -66.60 -32.68
#